data_AF-A0A3C0A8T1-F1
#
_entry.id   AF-A0A3C0A8T1-F1
#
_cell.length_a   1.000
_cell.length_b   1.000
_cell.length_c   1.000
_cell.angle_alpha   90.00
_cell.angle_beta   90.00
_cell.angle_gamma   90.00
#
_symmetry.space_group_name_H-M   'P 1'
#
loop_
_entity.id
_entity.type
_entity.pdbx_description
1 polymer ?
#
loop_
_entity_poly.entity_id
_entity_poly.type
_entity_poly.pdbx_seq_one_letter_code
_entity_poly.pdbx_strand_id
1 'polypeptide(L)'
;YFCLTKHVRCSPNHFFKEFLSLTQKTISTYQQDWLRVKNQRLQKHELYLKEIPFSDFLVFSQLFKALPNNIQLQLSNSSTIRYGQLFEMNTSHAIFCNRGTSGIDGSTSTAIGAAYVGTSPTVFITGDLSFFYDSNALWNQYITSNFKIIIINNSGGGIFRILPDAKQVPSFDTFFETKHQLT
;
A
#
# COMPACT_ATOMS: atom_id res chain seq x y z
N TYR A 1 -10.50 20.19 4.35
CA TYR A 1 -11.69 19.68 3.61
C TYR A 1 -12.54 20.91 3.27
N PHE A 2 -13.27 20.94 2.14
CA PHE A 2 -14.05 22.11 1.65
C PHE A 2 -13.28 23.34 1.14
N CYS A 3 -12.00 23.20 0.78
CA CYS A 3 -11.20 24.29 0.20
C CYS A 3 -11.10 24.25 -1.34
N LEU A 4 -11.83 23.34 -2.00
CA LEU A 4 -11.84 23.27 -3.46
C LEU A 4 -12.65 24.44 -4.02
N THR A 5 -11.97 25.43 -4.58
CA THR A 5 -12.61 26.64 -5.12
C THR A 5 -12.91 26.56 -6.61
N LYS A 6 -12.25 25.65 -7.34
CA LYS A 6 -12.40 25.49 -8.80
C LYS A 6 -12.22 24.02 -9.18
N HIS A 7 -12.95 23.61 -10.23
CA HIS A 7 -12.81 22.30 -10.85
C HIS A 7 -12.64 22.48 -12.37
N VAL A 8 -11.49 22.05 -12.89
CA VAL A 8 -11.18 22.12 -14.33
C VAL A 8 -11.46 20.76 -14.95
N ARG A 9 -12.49 20.67 -15.79
CA ARG A 9 -12.90 19.42 -16.43
C ARG A 9 -12.10 19.19 -17.71
N CYS A 10 -10.95 18.52 -17.60
CA CYS A 10 -10.16 18.07 -18.75
C CYS A 10 -9.22 16.91 -18.34
N SER A 11 -8.55 16.28 -19.30
CA SER A 11 -7.53 15.27 -18.98
C SER A 11 -6.28 15.93 -18.38
N PRO A 12 -5.55 15.26 -17.47
CA PRO A 12 -4.33 15.83 -16.88
C PRO A 12 -3.28 16.24 -17.93
N ASN A 13 -3.08 15.43 -18.97
CA ASN A 13 -2.11 15.73 -20.02
C ASN A 13 -2.49 16.96 -20.84
N HIS A 14 -3.79 17.12 -21.14
CA HIS A 14 -4.28 18.33 -21.81
C HIS A 14 -4.10 19.55 -20.90
N PHE A 15 -4.49 19.43 -19.62
CA PHE A 15 -4.31 20.50 -18.63
C PHE A 15 -2.86 20.98 -18.58
N PHE A 16 -1.90 20.09 -18.36
CA PHE A 16 -0.49 20.48 -18.23
C PHE A 16 0.08 21.01 -19.54
N LYS A 17 -0.31 20.48 -20.69
CA LYS A 17 0.12 21.01 -22.00
C LYS A 17 -0.26 22.48 -22.17
N GLU A 18 -1.51 22.83 -21.89
CA GLU A 18 -2.00 24.21 -22.03
C GLU A 18 -1.54 25.12 -20.89
N PHE A 19 -1.52 24.60 -19.65
CA PHE A 19 -1.21 25.39 -18.47
C PHE A 19 0.28 25.76 -18.38
N LEU A 20 1.19 24.86 -18.75
CA LEU A 20 2.64 25.09 -18.58
C LEU A 20 3.14 26.29 -19.38
N SER A 21 2.62 26.54 -20.58
CA SER A 21 2.98 27.74 -21.37
C SER A 21 2.51 29.06 -20.75
N LEU A 22 1.51 29.01 -19.86
CA LEU A 22 0.99 30.17 -19.13
C LEU A 22 1.75 30.42 -17.82
N THR A 23 2.66 29.53 -17.43
CA THR A 23 3.43 29.67 -16.19
C THR A 23 4.61 30.61 -16.36
N GLN A 24 4.95 31.33 -15.29
CA GLN A 24 6.17 32.13 -15.20
C GLN A 24 7.08 31.52 -14.14
N LYS A 25 8.37 31.40 -14.45
CA LYS A 25 9.34 30.88 -13.49
C LYS A 25 9.53 31.90 -12.36
N THR A 26 9.26 31.49 -11.13
CA THR A 26 9.47 32.31 -9.94
C THR A 26 10.72 31.84 -9.20
N ILE A 27 11.52 32.78 -8.71
CA ILE A 27 12.63 32.49 -7.78
C ILE A 27 12.00 32.21 -6.42
N SER A 28 12.15 30.98 -5.91
CA SER A 28 11.58 30.56 -4.64
C SER A 28 12.43 29.46 -4.00
N THR A 29 12.48 29.44 -2.67
CA THR A 29 13.09 28.35 -1.90
C THR A 29 12.13 27.18 -1.66
N TYR A 30 10.85 27.30 -2.04
CA TYR A 30 9.79 26.36 -1.68
C TYR A 30 10.15 24.89 -1.97
N GLN A 31 10.65 24.59 -3.17
CA GLN A 31 11.07 23.24 -3.53
C GLN A 31 12.21 22.75 -2.64
N GLN A 32 13.24 23.59 -2.44
CA GLN A 32 14.41 23.25 -1.62
C GLN A 32 14.02 23.02 -0.16
N ASP A 33 13.09 23.81 0.38
CA ASP A 33 12.58 23.67 1.74
C ASP A 33 11.87 22.33 1.94
N TRP A 34 10.99 21.94 1.01
CA TRP A 34 10.31 20.64 1.07
C TRP A 34 11.25 19.46 0.83
N LEU A 35 12.23 19.59 -0.06
CA LEU A 35 13.25 18.56 -0.26
C LEU A 35 14.11 18.38 1.00
N ARG A 36 14.44 19.47 1.71
CA ARG A 36 15.14 19.42 3.00
C ARG A 36 14.31 18.67 4.06
N VAL A 37 13.01 18.95 4.16
CA VAL A 37 12.11 18.20 5.07
C VAL A 37 12.04 16.72 4.69
N LYS A 38 11.93 16.40 3.38
CA LYS A 38 11.95 15.01 2.90
C LYS A 38 13.23 14.30 3.34
N ASN A 39 14.40 14.91 3.08
CA ASN A 39 15.69 14.30 3.38
C ASN A 39 15.89 14.08 4.89
N GLN A 40 15.47 15.03 5.73
CA GLN A 40 15.50 14.86 7.18
C GLN A 40 14.60 13.69 7.64
N ARG A 41 13.41 13.52 7.04
CA ARG A 41 12.52 12.41 7.36
C ARG A 41 13.10 11.07 6.92
N LEU A 42 13.72 10.99 5.74
CA LEU A 42 14.39 9.78 5.26
C LEU A 42 15.53 9.35 6.19
N GLN A 43 16.36 10.29 6.64
CA GLN A 43 17.42 9.99 7.61
C GLN A 43 16.87 9.44 8.92
N LYS A 44 15.82 10.07 9.48
CA LYS A 44 15.17 9.59 10.70
C LYS A 44 14.49 8.22 10.52
N HIS A 45 13.91 7.97 9.34
CA HIS A 45 13.32 6.69 9.00
C HIS A 45 14.37 5.57 9.03
N GLU A 46 15.54 5.78 8.42
CA GLU A 46 16.64 4.82 8.43
C GLU A 46 17.23 4.59 9.83
N LEU A 47 17.32 5.62 10.67
CA LEU A 47 17.74 5.44 12.07
C LEU A 47 16.71 4.62 12.84
N TYR A 48 15.42 4.91 12.70
CA TYR A 48 14.35 4.18 13.36
C TYR A 48 14.33 2.71 12.98
N LEU A 49 14.51 2.38 11.69
CA LEU A 49 14.59 0.99 11.22
C LEU A 49 15.70 0.17 11.87
N LYS A 50 16.78 0.80 12.35
CA LYS A 50 17.89 0.11 13.03
C LYS A 50 17.60 -0.20 14.50
N GLU A 51 16.63 0.49 15.09
CA GLU A 51 16.34 0.43 16.53
C GLU A 51 15.09 -0.40 16.85
N ILE A 52 14.17 -0.54 15.89
CA ILE A 52 12.91 -1.25 16.13
C ILE A 52 13.08 -2.76 16.26
N PRO A 53 12.27 -3.42 17.11
CA PRO A 53 12.17 -4.87 17.10
C PRO A 53 11.45 -5.38 15.84
N PHE A 54 11.44 -6.70 15.68
CA PHE A 54 10.64 -7.36 14.65
C PHE A 54 9.17 -6.92 14.73
N SER A 55 8.65 -6.45 13.60
CA SER A 55 7.32 -5.85 13.48
C SER A 55 6.91 -5.83 12.01
N ASP A 56 5.62 -5.65 11.74
CA ASP A 56 5.09 -5.49 10.38
C ASP A 56 5.88 -4.43 9.60
N PHE A 57 6.21 -3.30 10.23
CA PHE A 57 6.98 -2.23 9.60
C PHE A 57 8.37 -2.70 9.14
N LEU A 58 9.09 -3.48 9.97
CA LEU A 58 10.38 -4.05 9.58
C LEU A 58 10.22 -5.07 8.45
N VAL A 59 9.17 -5.90 8.50
CA VAL A 59 8.85 -6.88 7.45
C VAL A 59 8.62 -6.16 6.11
N PHE A 60 7.80 -5.12 6.07
CA PHE A 60 7.56 -4.36 4.84
C PHE A 60 8.83 -3.68 4.32
N SER A 61 9.66 -3.12 5.20
CA SER A 61 10.94 -2.51 4.83
C SER A 61 11.87 -3.51 4.11
N GLN A 62 11.98 -4.73 4.65
CA GLN A 62 12.80 -5.79 4.04
C GLN A 62 12.15 -6.36 2.78
N LEU A 63 10.84 -6.61 2.83
CA LEU A 63 10.07 -7.18 1.75
C LEU A 63 10.17 -6.33 0.48
N PHE A 64 9.92 -5.01 0.57
CA PHE A 64 9.97 -4.14 -0.60
C PHE A 64 11.38 -4.03 -1.21
N LYS A 65 12.44 -4.22 -0.42
CA LYS A 65 13.82 -4.30 -0.91
C LYS A 65 14.12 -5.64 -1.62
N ALA A 66 13.44 -6.72 -1.22
CA ALA A 66 13.65 -8.06 -1.74
C ALA A 66 12.79 -8.39 -2.98
N LEU A 67 11.77 -7.60 -3.27
CA LEU A 67 10.91 -7.81 -4.43
C LEU A 67 11.72 -7.71 -5.74
N PRO A 68 11.49 -8.61 -6.72
CA PRO A 68 12.15 -8.52 -8.02
C PRO A 68 11.70 -7.28 -8.80
N ASN A 69 12.54 -6.82 -9.73
CA ASN A 69 12.21 -5.73 -10.65
C ASN A 69 11.11 -6.16 -11.65
N ASN A 70 10.47 -5.17 -12.28
CA ASN A 70 9.53 -5.37 -13.39
C ASN A 70 8.35 -6.32 -13.08
N ILE A 71 7.82 -6.24 -11.86
CA ILE A 71 6.63 -6.98 -11.44
C ILE A 71 5.37 -6.12 -11.45
N GLN A 72 4.23 -6.81 -11.52
CA GLN A 72 2.95 -6.27 -11.10
C GLN A 72 2.77 -6.52 -9.60
N LEU A 73 2.75 -5.47 -8.80
CA LEU A 73 2.56 -5.54 -7.35
C LEU A 73 1.12 -5.21 -6.98
N GLN A 74 0.40 -6.20 -6.47
CA GLN A 74 -0.95 -6.06 -5.93
C GLN A 74 -0.85 -5.91 -4.41
N LEU A 75 -1.39 -4.83 -3.84
CA LEU A 75 -1.48 -4.62 -2.41
C LEU A 75 -2.95 -4.68 -1.97
N SER A 76 -3.27 -5.51 -0.97
CA SER A 76 -4.61 -5.51 -0.37
C SER A 76 -4.92 -4.16 0.30
N ASN A 77 -6.17 -3.99 0.75
CA ASN A 77 -6.48 -2.89 1.68
C ASN A 77 -5.94 -3.19 3.09
N SER A 78 -6.25 -2.29 4.04
CA SER A 78 -5.76 -2.29 5.43
C SER A 78 -4.29 -1.85 5.54
N SER A 79 -3.47 -2.55 6.33
CA SER A 79 -2.09 -2.17 6.65
C SER A 79 -1.15 -2.25 5.46
N THR A 80 -1.33 -3.18 4.53
CA THR A 80 -0.42 -3.45 3.41
C THR A 80 -0.21 -2.21 2.52
N ILE A 81 -1.30 -1.61 2.01
CA ILE A 81 -1.22 -0.39 1.21
C ILE A 81 -0.70 0.82 2.00
N ARG A 82 -1.01 0.90 3.31
CA ARG A 82 -0.54 1.99 4.18
C ARG A 82 0.97 1.91 4.39
N TYR A 83 1.49 0.72 4.68
CA TYR A 83 2.94 0.49 4.76
C TYR A 83 3.61 0.77 3.41
N GLY A 84 2.98 0.38 2.29
CA GLY A 84 3.45 0.74 0.94
C GLY A 84 3.69 2.24 0.72
N GLN A 85 2.94 3.11 1.41
CA GLN A 85 3.13 4.57 1.33
C GLN A 85 4.28 5.11 2.18
N LEU A 86 4.84 4.30 3.09
CA LEU A 86 5.90 4.72 4.02
C LEU A 86 7.30 4.45 3.48
N PHE A 87 7.43 3.69 2.40
CA PHE A 87 8.71 3.32 1.80
C PHE A 87 8.81 3.86 0.36
N GLU A 88 10.04 4.09 -0.11
CA GLU A 88 10.28 4.38 -1.52
C GLU A 88 10.10 3.10 -2.33
N MET A 89 9.10 3.11 -3.22
CA MET A 89 8.80 1.98 -4.09
C MET A 89 9.70 1.98 -5.32
N ASN A 90 10.03 0.79 -5.81
CA ASN A 90 10.82 0.63 -7.03
C ASN A 90 10.02 1.09 -8.25
N THR A 91 10.60 1.98 -9.06
CA THR A 91 9.94 2.59 -10.22
C THR A 91 9.65 1.61 -11.35
N SER A 92 10.26 0.42 -11.34
CA SER A 92 9.94 -0.67 -12.27
C SER A 92 8.69 -1.47 -11.89
N HIS A 93 8.13 -1.27 -10.69
CA HIS A 93 6.92 -1.96 -10.25
C HIS A 93 5.66 -1.25 -10.76
N ALA A 94 4.74 -2.01 -11.36
CA ALA A 94 3.38 -1.54 -11.61
C ALA A 94 2.51 -1.88 -10.39
N ILE A 95 2.10 -0.87 -9.62
CA ILE A 95 1.45 -1.06 -8.31
C ILE A 95 -0.06 -0.84 -8.40
N PHE A 96 -0.83 -1.79 -7.89
CA PHE A 96 -2.29 -1.78 -7.90
C PHE A 96 -2.88 -2.10 -6.52
N CYS A 97 -4.05 -1.54 -6.24
CA CYS A 97 -4.80 -1.75 -5.01
C CYS A 97 -6.27 -1.34 -5.21
N ASN A 98 -7.21 -2.07 -4.62
CA ASN A 98 -8.65 -1.79 -4.69
C ASN A 98 -9.06 -0.59 -3.83
N ARG A 99 -8.72 0.63 -4.26
CA ARG A 99 -8.91 1.86 -3.48
C ARG A 99 -10.27 2.55 -3.60
N GLY A 100 -11.17 2.05 -4.45
CA GLY A 100 -12.50 2.65 -4.67
C GLY A 100 -13.34 2.70 -3.40
N THR A 101 -13.74 1.54 -2.88
CA THR A 101 -14.50 1.41 -1.62
C THR A 101 -13.65 0.94 -0.44
N SER A 102 -12.37 0.60 -0.68
CA SER A 102 -11.41 0.19 0.35
C SER A 102 -11.72 -1.11 1.12
N GLY A 103 -12.54 -2.00 0.54
CA GLY A 103 -12.92 -3.29 1.13
C GLY A 103 -11.75 -4.29 1.22
N ILE A 104 -11.77 -5.17 2.22
CA ILE A 104 -10.79 -6.28 2.34
C ILE A 104 -11.19 -7.52 1.51
N ASP A 105 -12.43 -7.52 1.03
CA ASP A 105 -13.04 -8.49 0.15
C ASP A 105 -12.47 -8.42 -1.28
N GLY A 106 -12.39 -9.58 -1.95
CA GLY A 106 -12.09 -9.66 -3.39
C GLY A 106 -10.67 -9.29 -3.82
N SER A 107 -9.74 -9.01 -2.87
CA SER A 107 -8.37 -8.60 -3.20
C SER A 107 -7.56 -9.75 -3.82
N THR A 108 -7.75 -10.99 -3.35
CA THR A 108 -7.10 -12.19 -3.91
C THR A 108 -7.60 -12.46 -5.32
N SER A 109 -8.92 -12.44 -5.50
CA SER A 109 -9.61 -12.59 -6.79
C SER A 109 -9.14 -11.55 -7.80
N THR A 110 -9.05 -10.28 -7.39
CA THR A 110 -8.54 -9.19 -8.24
C THR A 110 -7.09 -9.44 -8.65
N ALA A 111 -6.24 -9.84 -7.70
CA ALA A 111 -4.83 -10.08 -7.97
C ALA A 111 -4.62 -11.27 -8.93
N ILE A 112 -5.40 -12.34 -8.80
CA ILE A 112 -5.39 -13.47 -9.74
C ILE A 112 -5.86 -13.02 -11.12
N GLY A 113 -6.96 -12.27 -11.23
CA GLY A 113 -7.44 -11.75 -12.50
C GLY A 113 -6.42 -10.87 -13.21
N ALA A 114 -5.74 -10.00 -12.46
CA ALA A 114 -4.66 -9.15 -12.97
C ALA A 114 -3.43 -9.97 -13.40
N ALA A 115 -3.11 -11.05 -12.69
CA ALA A 115 -2.03 -11.97 -13.07
C ALA A 115 -2.37 -12.76 -14.35
N TYR A 116 -3.63 -13.15 -14.51
CA TYR A 116 -4.11 -13.92 -15.65
C TYR A 116 -4.03 -13.14 -16.97
N VAL A 117 -4.40 -11.85 -16.95
CA VAL A 117 -4.33 -10.99 -18.15
C VAL A 117 -2.97 -10.33 -18.34
N GLY A 118 -2.17 -10.25 -17.27
CA GLY A 118 -0.87 -9.58 -17.27
C GLY A 118 0.24 -10.45 -17.85
N THR A 119 1.25 -9.81 -18.43
CA THR A 119 2.45 -10.51 -18.97
C THR A 119 3.61 -10.55 -17.97
N SER A 120 3.60 -9.68 -16.96
CA SER A 120 4.65 -9.62 -15.94
C SER A 120 4.34 -10.54 -14.75
N PRO A 121 5.37 -11.06 -14.05
CA PRO A 121 5.17 -11.75 -12.77
C PRO A 121 4.36 -10.88 -11.81
N THR A 122 3.38 -11.49 -11.14
CA THR A 122 2.48 -10.77 -10.22
C THR A 122 2.75 -11.22 -8.80
N VAL A 123 3.04 -10.27 -7.92
CA VAL A 123 3.17 -10.48 -6.48
C VAL A 123 2.00 -9.80 -5.78
N PHE A 124 1.26 -10.56 -5.00
CA PHE A 124 0.17 -10.07 -4.17
C PHE A 124 0.59 -10.09 -2.70
N ILE A 125 0.56 -8.92 -2.05
CA ILE A 125 0.81 -8.79 -0.62
C ILE A 125 -0.51 -8.48 0.10
N THR A 126 -0.88 -9.34 1.03
CA THR A 126 -2.14 -9.27 1.77
C THR A 126 -1.94 -9.48 3.25
N GLY A 127 -2.88 -8.98 4.06
CA GLY A 127 -3.03 -9.44 5.44
C GLY A 127 -3.77 -10.78 5.51
N ASP A 128 -3.62 -11.46 6.64
CA ASP A 128 -4.33 -12.69 7.02
C ASP A 128 -5.86 -12.59 6.88
N LEU A 129 -6.51 -11.60 7.51
CA LEU A 129 -7.97 -11.49 7.48
C LEU A 129 -8.51 -11.24 6.07
N SER A 130 -7.83 -10.42 5.27
CA SER A 130 -8.19 -10.17 3.87
C SER A 130 -8.00 -11.42 3.01
N PHE A 131 -6.95 -12.19 3.30
CA PHE A 131 -6.73 -13.48 2.64
C PHE A 131 -7.82 -14.49 2.99
N PHE A 132 -8.16 -14.64 4.27
CA PHE A 132 -9.22 -15.56 4.70
C PHE A 132 -10.56 -15.23 4.06
N TYR A 133 -10.91 -13.94 4.03
CA TYR A 133 -12.15 -13.45 3.44
C TYR A 133 -12.33 -13.88 1.98
N ASP A 134 -11.24 -13.90 1.21
CA ASP A 134 -11.25 -14.18 -0.23
C ASP A 134 -10.42 -15.43 -0.60
N SER A 135 -10.26 -16.36 0.34
CA SER A 135 -9.46 -17.58 0.15
C SER A 135 -10.07 -18.53 -0.90
N ASN A 136 -11.40 -18.51 -1.05
CA ASN A 136 -12.13 -19.24 -2.08
C ASN A 136 -11.69 -18.86 -3.51
N ALA A 137 -11.08 -17.69 -3.69
CA ALA A 137 -10.47 -17.31 -4.96
C ALA A 137 -9.45 -18.36 -5.43
N LEU A 138 -8.80 -19.11 -4.54
CA LEU A 138 -7.77 -20.09 -4.91
C LEU A 138 -8.30 -21.36 -5.57
N TRP A 139 -9.61 -21.59 -5.62
CA TRP A 139 -10.21 -22.78 -6.21
C TRP A 139 -10.23 -22.78 -7.75
N ASN A 140 -9.86 -21.67 -8.40
CA ASN A 140 -9.94 -21.53 -9.86
C ASN A 140 -8.71 -22.08 -10.61
N GLN A 141 -8.85 -22.31 -11.92
CA GLN A 141 -7.79 -22.85 -12.81
C GLN A 141 -6.96 -21.77 -13.54
N TYR A 142 -7.20 -20.49 -13.28
CA TYR A 142 -6.59 -19.34 -13.94
C TYR A 142 -5.38 -18.76 -13.19
N ILE A 143 -4.92 -19.44 -12.14
CA ILE A 143 -3.75 -19.03 -11.37
C ILE A 143 -2.49 -19.36 -12.17
N THR A 144 -1.78 -18.32 -12.60
CA THR A 144 -0.57 -18.46 -13.40
C THR A 144 0.62 -18.93 -12.55
N SER A 145 1.60 -19.62 -13.14
CA SER A 145 2.78 -20.12 -12.43
C SER A 145 3.69 -19.01 -11.88
N ASN A 146 3.61 -17.82 -12.47
CA ASN A 146 4.32 -16.60 -12.07
C ASN A 146 3.53 -15.72 -11.07
N PHE A 147 2.40 -16.20 -10.55
CA PHE A 147 1.70 -15.56 -9.43
C PHE A 147 2.33 -15.97 -8.09
N LYS A 148 2.49 -15.01 -7.18
CA LYS A 148 3.01 -15.22 -5.82
C LYS A 148 2.15 -14.46 -4.83
N ILE A 149 1.77 -15.12 -3.73
CA ILE A 149 1.07 -14.50 -2.62
C ILE A 149 2.03 -14.43 -1.43
N ILE A 150 2.06 -13.27 -0.78
CA ILE A 150 2.77 -13.03 0.47
C ILE A 150 1.73 -12.59 1.49
N ILE A 151 1.55 -13.40 2.53
CA ILE A 151 0.59 -13.14 3.60
C ILE A 151 1.35 -12.59 4.80
N ILE A 152 1.00 -11.38 5.20
CA ILE A 152 1.43 -10.79 6.47
C ILE A 152 0.42 -11.24 7.53
N ASN A 153 0.75 -12.35 8.18
CA ASN A 153 -0.05 -12.93 9.26
C ASN A 153 0.42 -12.34 10.59
N ASN A 154 -0.32 -11.35 11.09
CA ASN A 154 -0.10 -10.74 12.41
C ASN A 154 -1.21 -11.13 13.39
N SER A 155 -1.96 -12.18 13.06
CA SER A 155 -3.00 -12.82 13.84
C SER A 155 -4.25 -11.95 14.09
N GLY A 156 -4.60 -11.09 13.13
CA GLY A 156 -5.84 -10.32 13.13
C GLY A 156 -5.76 -8.91 12.54
N GLY A 157 -6.72 -8.07 12.90
CA GLY A 157 -6.88 -6.69 12.45
C GLY A 157 -5.87 -5.72 13.06
N GLY A 158 -4.57 -5.96 12.89
CA GLY A 158 -3.49 -5.16 13.49
C GLY A 158 -3.56 -3.66 13.19
N ILE A 159 -4.25 -3.26 12.11
CA ILE A 159 -4.51 -1.86 11.77
C ILE A 159 -5.23 -1.09 12.89
N PHE A 160 -6.12 -1.73 13.64
CA PHE A 160 -6.91 -1.03 14.66
C PHE A 160 -6.07 -0.61 15.88
N ARG A 161 -4.84 -1.13 16.01
CA ARG A 161 -3.88 -0.72 17.04
C ARG A 161 -3.44 0.75 16.90
N ILE A 162 -3.68 1.39 15.76
CA ILE A 162 -3.38 2.81 15.53
C ILE A 162 -4.46 3.74 16.09
N LEU A 163 -5.65 3.21 16.39
CA LEU A 163 -6.73 4.04 16.92
C LEU A 163 -6.38 4.48 18.35
N PRO A 164 -6.51 5.77 18.67
CA PRO A 164 -6.28 6.25 20.03
C PRO A 164 -7.27 5.57 20.97
N ASP A 165 -6.77 5.16 22.14
CA ASP A 165 -7.54 4.55 23.23
C ASP A 165 -8.29 3.24 22.92
N ALA A 166 -8.24 2.73 21.69
CA ALA A 166 -8.98 1.53 21.29
C ALA A 166 -8.55 0.28 22.08
N LYS A 167 -7.26 0.18 22.43
CA LYS A 167 -6.71 -0.90 23.26
C LYS A 167 -7.26 -0.96 24.68
N GLN A 168 -7.88 0.13 25.15
CA GLN A 168 -8.48 0.19 26.48
C GLN A 168 -9.92 -0.35 26.49
N VAL A 169 -10.52 -0.56 25.32
CA VAL A 169 -11.86 -1.14 25.19
C VAL A 169 -11.78 -2.63 25.57
N PRO A 170 -12.52 -3.11 26.58
CA PRO A 170 -12.42 -4.50 27.05
C PRO A 170 -12.64 -5.56 25.96
N SER A 171 -13.39 -5.21 24.92
CA SER A 171 -13.75 -6.09 23.81
C SER A 171 -12.94 -5.84 22.53
N PHE A 172 -11.85 -5.07 22.61
CA PHE A 172 -11.00 -4.70 21.48
C PHE A 172 -10.46 -5.92 20.74
N ASP A 173 -9.88 -6.87 21.45
CA ASP A 173 -9.29 -8.08 20.88
C ASP A 173 -10.31 -8.92 20.10
N THR A 174 -11.56 -8.93 20.57
CA THR A 174 -12.64 -9.73 19.99
C THR A 174 -13.29 -9.06 18.78
N PHE A 175 -13.61 -7.76 18.87
CA PHE A 175 -14.44 -7.09 17.85
C PHE A 175 -13.67 -6.16 16.91
N PHE A 176 -12.46 -5.73 17.28
CA PHE A 176 -11.62 -4.89 16.41
C PHE A 176 -10.52 -5.74 15.78
N GLU A 177 -9.66 -6.35 16.61
CA GLU A 177 -8.58 -7.18 16.07
C GLU A 177 -9.07 -8.54 15.60
N THR A 178 -10.18 -9.06 16.13
CA THR A 178 -10.67 -10.41 15.79
C THR A 178 -9.54 -11.45 15.84
N LYS A 179 -8.81 -11.49 16.96
CA LYS A 179 -7.57 -12.29 17.08
C LYS A 179 -7.82 -13.77 16.75
N HIS A 180 -6.89 -14.38 16.03
CA HIS A 180 -6.93 -15.81 15.70
C HIS A 180 -5.58 -16.50 15.93
N GLN A 181 -5.56 -17.82 15.78
CA GLN A 181 -4.36 -18.66 15.92
C GLN A 181 -4.05 -19.48 14.64
N LEU A 182 -4.64 -19.10 13.52
CA LEU A 182 -4.45 -19.75 12.22
C LEU A 182 -3.08 -19.40 11.63
N THR A 183 -2.37 -20.40 11.09
CA THR A 183 -1.06 -20.29 10.42
C THR A 183 -1.14 -20.67 8.96
#